data_AF-A0A7W5Z6H0-F1
#
_entry.id   AF-A0A7W5Z6H0-F1
#
_cell.length_a   1.000
_cell.length_b   1.000
_cell.length_c   1.000
_cell.angle_alpha   90.00
_cell.angle_beta   90.00
_cell.angle_gamma   90.00
#
_symmetry.space_group_name_H-M   'P 1'
#
loop_
_entity.id
_entity.type
_entity.pdbx_description
1 polymer ?
#
loop_
_entity_poly.entity_id
_entity_poly.type
_entity_poly.pdbx_seq_one_letter_code
_entity_poly.pdbx_strand_id
1 'polypeptide(L)' 'MVSNVGGIDRIVRIVIGIALLSLLFILPGDARWWGLVGLVPLATGLFRNCPLYGLFGFSTCPLKKSDR' A
#
# COMPACT_ATOMS: atom_id res chain seq x y z
N MET A 1 4.25 -16.86 16.84
CA MET A 1 5.02 -16.83 15.58
C MET A 1 4.67 -15.53 14.87
N VAL A 2 5.67 -14.72 14.53
CA VAL A 2 5.48 -13.38 13.95
C VAL A 2 4.99 -13.52 12.52
N SER A 3 3.68 -13.42 12.32
CA SER A 3 3.07 -13.39 11.00
C SER A 3 3.04 -11.94 10.53
N ASN A 4 4.11 -11.51 9.84
CA ASN A 4 4.22 -10.17 9.24
C ASN A 4 3.74 -10.16 7.78
N VAL A 5 2.67 -10.88 7.47
CA VAL A 5 2.26 -11.13 6.08
C VAL A 5 1.70 -9.83 5.49
N GLY A 6 0.61 -9.29 6.03
CA GLY A 6 -0.02 -8.11 5.43
C GLY A 6 0.77 -6.79 5.53
N GLY A 7 1.80 -6.69 6.40
CA GLY A 7 2.71 -5.54 6.43
C GLY A 7 3.69 -5.58 5.24
N ILE A 8 4.27 -6.75 4.99
CA ILE A 8 5.14 -6.99 3.84
C ILE A 8 4.33 -6.89 2.54
N ASP A 9 3.13 -7.48 2.45
CA ASP A 9 2.25 -7.34 1.28
C ASP A 9 1.92 -5.88 0.94
N ARG A 10 1.73 -5.03 1.95
CA ARG A 10 1.49 -3.59 1.75
C ARG A 10 2.73 -2.90 1.18
N ILE A 11 3.89 -3.14 1.79
CA ILE A 11 5.16 -2.55 1.33
C ILE A 11 5.43 -3.00 -0.11
N VAL A 12 5.26 -4.29 -0.40
CA VAL A 12 5.45 -4.85 -1.75
C VAL A 12 4.51 -4.17 -2.76
N ARG A 13 3.22 -3.98 -2.45
CA ARG A 13 2.27 -3.30 -3.35
C ARG A 13 2.60 -1.83 -3.58
N ILE A 14 3.04 -1.12 -2.53
CA ILE A 14 3.46 0.28 -2.63
C ILE A 14 4.73 0.39 -3.47
N VAL A 15 5.73 -0.46 -3.21
CA VAL A 15 7.00 -0.47 -3.96
C VAL A 15 6.76 -0.81 -5.44
N ILE A 16 5.95 -1.83 -5.74
CA ILE A 16 5.57 -2.17 -7.11
C ILE A 16 4.80 -1.01 -7.77
N GLY A 17 3.88 -0.38 -7.06
CA GLY A 17 3.13 0.76 -7.57
C GLY A 17 4.01 1.96 -7.91
N ILE A 18 4.96 2.30 -7.04
CA ILE A 18 5.94 3.37 -7.27
C ILE A 18 6.88 3.00 -8.43
N ALA A 19 7.36 1.76 -8.47
CA ALA A 19 8.25 1.28 -9.53
C ALA A 19 7.57 1.31 -10.90
N LEU A 20 6.28 1.01 -10.98
CA LEU A 20 5.51 1.11 -12.21
C LEU A 20 5.23 2.59 -12.56
N LEU A 21 4.86 3.43 -11.59
CA LEU A 21 4.61 4.85 -11.86
C LEU A 21 5.86 5.62 -12.28
N SER A 22 7.05 5.22 -11.85
CA SER A 22 8.30 5.86 -12.28
C SER A 22 8.58 5.67 -13.78
N LEU A 23 8.00 4.66 -14.44
CA LEU A 23 8.09 4.51 -15.90
C LEU A 23 7.52 5.71 -16.66
N LEU A 24 6.58 6.47 -16.06
CA LEU A 24 6.05 7.70 -16.68
C LEU A 24 7.13 8.76 -16.91
N PHE A 25 8.17 8.76 -16.09
CA PHE A 25 9.27 9.73 -16.13
C PHE A 25 10.51 9.18 -16.86
N ILE A 26 10.69 7.85 -16.89
CA ILE A 26 11.88 7.22 -17.45
C ILE A 26 11.70 6.90 -18.95
N LEU A 27 10.50 6.46 -19.38
CA LEU A 27 10.28 6.05 -20.77
C LEU A 27 9.86 7.22 -21.66
N PRO A 28 10.49 7.41 -22.84
CA PRO A 28 10.00 8.33 -23.87
C PRO A 28 8.87 7.72 -24.71
N GLY A 29 7.99 8.56 -25.24
CA GLY A 29 6.91 8.17 -26.15
C GLY A 29 5.70 7.52 -25.46
N ASP A 30 4.91 6.77 -26.22
CA ASP A 30 3.62 6.22 -25.77
C ASP A 30 3.77 5.12 -24.71
N ALA A 31 4.96 4.51 -24.62
CA ALA A 31 5.23 3.46 -23.65
C ALA A 31 5.18 3.96 -22.18
N ARG A 32 5.32 5.28 -21.94
CA ARG A 32 5.21 5.87 -20.60
C ARG A 32 3.84 5.66 -19.96
N TRP A 33 2.77 5.59 -20.77
CA TRP A 33 1.40 5.45 -20.28
C TRP A 33 1.16 4.14 -19.53
N TRP A 34 1.99 3.10 -19.77
CA TRP A 34 1.98 1.87 -18.98
C TRP A 34 2.29 2.10 -17.51
N GLY A 35 3.00 3.17 -17.16
CA GLY A 35 3.25 3.51 -15.76
C GLY A 35 1.98 3.86 -14.98
N LEU A 36 0.89 4.26 -15.64
CA LEU A 36 -0.41 4.47 -14.99
C LEU A 36 -0.99 3.20 -14.37
N VAL A 37 -0.60 2.01 -14.86
CA VAL A 37 -0.99 0.73 -14.24
C VAL A 37 -0.50 0.67 -12.80
N GLY A 38 0.62 1.31 -12.47
CA GLY A 38 1.15 1.43 -11.11
C GLY A 38 0.25 2.18 -10.13
N LEU A 39 -0.69 3.00 -10.64
CA LEU A 39 -1.68 3.69 -9.81
C LEU A 39 -2.61 2.70 -9.10
N VAL A 40 -2.94 1.57 -9.73
CA VAL A 40 -3.83 0.55 -9.16
C VAL A 40 -3.23 -0.13 -7.92
N PRO A 41 -2.03 -0.75 -7.95
CA PRO A 41 -1.41 -1.33 -6.77
C PRO A 41 -0.97 -0.27 -5.75
N LEU A 42 -0.56 0.93 -6.18
CA LEU A 42 -0.26 2.04 -5.27
C LEU A 42 -1.50 2.48 -4.49
N ALA A 43 -2.60 2.78 -5.18
CA ALA A 43 -3.87 3.13 -4.56
C ALA A 43 -4.41 1.99 -3.70
N THR A 44 -4.25 0.74 -4.13
CA THR A 44 -4.63 -0.44 -3.34
C THR A 44 -3.77 -0.56 -2.07
N GLY A 45 -2.49 -0.20 -2.09
CA GLY A 45 -1.60 -0.19 -0.92
C GLY A 45 -1.76 1.03 0.00
N LEU A 46 -2.25 2.16 -0.54
CA LEU A 46 -2.49 3.41 0.20
C LEU A 46 -3.90 3.49 0.81
N PHE A 47 -4.94 3.23 0.00
CA PHE A 47 -6.35 3.45 0.36
C PHE A 47 -7.02 2.23 1.01
N ARG A 48 -6.45 1.01 0.96
CA ARG A 48 -6.99 -0.14 1.72
C ARG A 48 -6.57 -0.12 3.19
N ASN A 49 -6.75 1.02 3.83
CA ASN A 49 -6.69 1.14 5.27
C ASN A 49 -8.06 0.75 5.87
N CYS A 50 -8.44 -0.53 5.71
CA CYS A 50 -9.33 -1.26 6.61
C CYS A 50 -9.23 -2.77 6.32
N PRO A 51 -9.21 -3.63 7.34
CA PRO A 51 -7.93 -4.21 7.73
C PRO A 51 -8.06 -5.73 7.87
N LEU A 52 -7.37 -6.50 7.01
CA LEU A 52 -7.16 -7.90 7.37
C LEU A 52 -6.25 -8.05 8.62
N TYR A 53 -5.58 -6.95 9.02
CA TYR A 53 -4.89 -6.79 10.30
C TYR A 53 -5.78 -6.40 11.50
N GLY A 54 -6.98 -5.86 11.26
CA GLY A 54 -8.00 -5.70 12.30
C GLY A 54 -8.90 -6.94 12.40
N LEU A 55 -8.97 -7.76 11.35
CA LEU A 55 -9.50 -9.13 11.41
C LEU A 55 -8.55 -10.12 12.13
N PHE A 56 -7.25 -9.84 12.15
CA PHE A 56 -6.25 -10.59 12.94
C PHE A 56 -5.64 -9.78 14.10
N GLY A 57 -6.39 -8.81 14.64
CA GLY A 57 -6.23 -8.40 16.04
C GLY A 57 -5.16 -7.37 16.41
N PHE A 58 -4.61 -6.57 15.48
CA PHE A 58 -3.83 -5.39 15.86
C PHE A 58 -4.43 -4.13 15.25
N SER A 59 -5.39 -3.59 15.99
CA SER A 59 -5.96 -2.26 15.76
C SER A 59 -4.99 -1.21 16.28
N THR A 60 -4.26 -0.55 15.38
CA THR A 60 -3.56 0.70 15.68
C THR A 60 -4.50 1.90 15.49
N CYS A 61 -5.68 1.84 16.13
CA CYS A 61 -6.35 3.06 16.57
C CYS A 61 -5.90 3.31 18.01
N PRO A 62 -5.31 4.48 18.33
CA PRO A 62 -5.11 4.84 19.72
C PRO A 62 -6.50 5.08 20.32
N LEU A 63 -7.04 4.11 21.05
CA LEU A 63 -8.09 4.39 22.00
C LEU A 63 -7.48 5.34 23.04
N LYS A 64 -7.75 6.63 22.85
CA LYS A 64 -7.55 7.66 23.87
C LYS A 64 -8.25 7.15 25.13
N LYS A 65 -7.49 6.63 26.10
CA LYS A 65 -8.02 6.31 27.42
C LYS A 65 -8.22 7.63 28.15
N SER A 66 -9.36 8.26 27.85
CA SER A 66 -9.92 9.33 28.64
C SER A 66 -10.49 8.70 29.91
N ASP A 67 -9.75 8.91 30.99
CA ASP A 67 -10.28 9.41 32.26
C ASP A 67 -11.08 8.46 33.19
N ARG A 68 -10.79 8.69 34.49
CA ARG A 68 -11.40 8.22 35.74
C ARG A 68 -11.20 6.78 36.23
#